data_AF-A0A2V7VFD4-F1
#
_entry.id   AF-A0A2V7VFD4-F1
#
_cell.length_a   1.000
_cell.length_b   1.000
_cell.length_c   1.000
_cell.angle_alpha   90.00
_cell.angle_beta   90.00
_cell.angle_gamma   90.00
#
_symmetry.space_group_name_H-M   'P 1'
#
loop_
_entity.id
_entity.type
_entity.pdbx_description
1 polymer ?
#
loop_
_entity_poly.entity_id
_entity_poly.type
_entity_poly.pdbx_seq_one_letter_code
_entity_poly.pdbx_strand_id
1 'polypeptide(L)' 'CIIEAMKLMNEIEAEVEGEVVKVYHESGQPVQYGEPLFDIRPD' A
#
# COMPACT_ATOMS: atom_id res chain seq x y z
N CYS A 1 1.51 5.06 0.96
CA CYS A 1 2.25 4.76 -0.30
C CYS A 1 1.57 5.49 -1.46
N ILE A 2 2.11 5.48 -2.68
CA ILE A 2 1.46 6.11 -3.85
C ILE A 2 1.23 5.06 -4.94
N ILE A 3 0.04 5.05 -5.55
CA ILE A 3 -0.35 4.16 -6.64
C ILE A 3 -0.78 4.98 -7.84
N GLU A 4 -0.39 4.55 -9.04
CA GLU A 4 -0.95 5.09 -10.29
C GLU A 4 -2.18 4.28 -10.72
N ALA A 5 -3.35 4.92 -10.78
CA ALA A 5 -4.58 4.33 -11.28
C ALA A 5 -5.24 5.27 -12.29
N MET A 6 -5.56 4.77 -13.49
CA MET A 6 -6.20 5.57 -14.56
C MET A 6 -5.44 6.89 -14.89
N LYS A 7 -4.10 6.86 -14.86
CA LYS A 7 -3.21 8.01 -15.04
C LYS A 7 -3.26 9.06 -13.91
N LEU A 8 -3.85 8.70 -12.77
CA LEU A 8 -3.86 9.52 -11.56
C LEU A 8 -2.94 8.90 -10.52
N MET A 9 -2.17 9.74 -9.82
CA MET A 9 -1.37 9.33 -8.68
C MET A 9 -2.20 9.52 -7.41
N ASN A 10 -2.53 8.43 -6.75
CA ASN A 10 -3.32 8.40 -5.53
C ASN A 10 -2.43 8.04 -4.34
N GLU A 11 -2.55 8.78 -3.25
CA GLU A 11 -1.93 8.42 -1.98
C GLU A 11 -2.84 7.42 -1.24
N ILE A 12 -2.23 6.35 -0.74
CA ILE A 12 -2.85 5.38 0.14
C ILE A 12 -2.33 5.64 1.55
N GLU A 13 -3.23 6.11 2.41
CA GLU A 13 -2.98 6.37 3.82
C GLU A 13 -3.23 5.10 4.64
N ALA A 14 -2.50 4.96 5.75
CA ALA A 14 -2.75 3.87 6.69
C ALA A 14 -4.01 4.19 7.52
N GLU A 15 -4.89 3.21 7.68
CA GLU A 15 -6.10 3.36 8.51
C GLU A 15 -5.80 3.26 10.02
N VAL A 16 -4.63 2.76 10.38
CA VAL A 16 -4.19 2.53 11.77
C VAL A 16 -2.76 3.01 11.97
N GLU A 17 -2.46 3.44 13.20
CA GLU A 17 -1.10 3.69 13.66
C GLU A 17 -0.41 2.36 14.04
N GLY A 18 0.90 2.27 13.80
CA GLY A 18 1.67 1.06 14.09
C GLY A 18 2.94 0.93 13.25
N GLU A 19 3.53 -0.27 13.28
CA GLU A 19 4.77 -0.61 12.58
C GLU A 19 4.49 -1.42 11.31
N VAL A 20 5.12 -1.04 10.19
CA VAL A 20 5.10 -1.84 8.95
C VAL A 20 5.96 -3.09 9.14
N VAL A 21 5.35 -4.26 9.16
CA VAL A 21 6.05 -5.55 9.35
C VAL A 21 6.29 -6.30 8.05
N LYS A 22 5.57 -5.95 6.98
CA LYS A 22 5.75 -6.56 5.65
C LYS A 22 5.35 -5.62 4.53
N VAL A 23 6.09 -5.70 3.42
CA VAL A 23 5.78 -5.06 2.14
C VAL A 23 5.59 -6.16 1.11
N TYR A 24 4.45 -6.17 0.42
CA TYR A 24 4.11 -7.26 -0.51
C TYR A 24 4.61 -7.03 -1.95
N HIS A 25 4.88 -5.77 -2.31
CA HIS A 25 5.21 -5.38 -3.67
C HIS A 25 6.38 -4.39 -3.70
N GLU A 26 7.18 -4.46 -4.76
CA GLU A 26 8.21 -3.47 -5.06
C GLU A 26 7.64 -2.32 -5.89
N SER A 27 8.29 -1.16 -5.86
CA SER A 27 7.88 -0.01 -6.68
C SER A 27 7.89 -0.33 -8.17
N GLY A 28 6.85 0.10 -8.87
CA GLY A 28 6.68 -0.17 -10.30
C GLY A 28 6.05 -1.53 -10.63
N GLN A 29 5.77 -2.37 -9.62
CA GLN A 29 4.97 -3.58 -9.85
C GLN A 29 3.47 -3.25 -9.96
N PRO A 30 2.74 -3.93 -10.85
CA PRO A 30 1.30 -3.81 -10.92
C PRO A 30 0.64 -4.44 -9.69
N VAL A 31 -0.48 -3.87 -9.27
CA VAL A 31 -1.32 -4.35 -8.16
C VAL A 31 -2.78 -4.40 -8.59
N GLN A 32 -3.58 -5.26 -7.97
CA GLN A 32 -5.01 -5.41 -8.23
C GLN A 32 -5.86 -4.97 -7.05
N TYR A 33 -7.14 -4.71 -7.33
CA TYR A 33 -8.09 -4.35 -6.29
C TYR A 33 -8.24 -5.50 -5.27
N GLY A 34 -8.06 -5.18 -4.00
CA GLY A 34 -8.15 -6.12 -2.89
C GLY A 34 -6.86 -6.89 -2.60
N GLU A 35 -5.78 -6.67 -3.34
CA GLU A 35 -4.46 -7.24 -3.00
C GLU A 35 -3.84 -6.48 -1.81
N PRO A 36 -3.22 -7.19 -0.85
CA PRO A 36 -2.56 -6.57 0.29
C PRO A 36 -1.27 -5.87 -0.15
N LEU A 37 -1.03 -4.66 0.35
CA LEU A 37 0.18 -3.88 0.04
C LEU A 37 1.20 -3.91 1.19
N PHE A 38 0.69 -3.76 2.41
CA PHE A 38 1.49 -3.72 3.64
C PHE A 38 0.76 -4.51 4.73
N ASP A 39 1.53 -5.23 5.56
CA ASP A 39 1.04 -5.64 6.88
C ASP A 39 1.52 -4.60 7.90
N ILE A 40 0.57 -4.07 8.67
CA ILE A 40 0.85 -3.16 9.77
C ILE A 40 0.52 -3.89 11.07
N ARG A 41 1.46 -3.90 12.01
CA ARG A 41 1.20 -4.30 13.40
C ARG A 41 0.76 -3.06 14.17
N PRO A 42 -0.52 -2.97 14.60
CA PRO A 42 -1.00 -1.81 15.36
C PRO A 42 -0.28 -1.68 16.70
N ASP A 43 -0.17 -0.44 17.18
CA ASP A 43 0.35 -0.11 18.52
C ASP A 43 -0.65 -0.41 19.65
#